data_AF-A0A0G0K114-F1
#
_entry.id   AF-A0A0G0K114-F1
#
_cell.length_a   1.000
_cell.length_b   1.000
_cell.length_c   1.000
_cell.angle_alpha   90.00
_cell.angle_beta   90.00
_cell.angle_gamma   90.00
#
_symmetry.space_group_name_H-M   'P 1'
#
loop_
_entity.id
_entity.type
_entity.pdbx_description
1 polymer ?
#
loop_
_entity_poly.entity_id
_entity_poly.type
_entity_poly.pdbx_seq_one_letter_code
_entity_poly.pdbx_strand_id
1 'polypeptide(L)'
;MVNIASPEIAFEKSFLPNRGVGLAREEFIIQSEIGIHPMALINYNKLDQVLKNKIDEKTRGYDSGVKFYIDTLAFGIAQIAAAFYPNPVILRFSDFKTNEYRGLLGGEAYEPLEENPMLGWRGASRYYDSDFLPAFKLEIEAVKKVRYEMGLTNLTVMVPWYPSAELRKKEKKL
;
A
#
# COMPACT_ATOMS: atom_id res chain seq x y z
N MET A 1 16.09 8.18 -13.75
CA MET A 1 15.17 7.84 -12.65
C MET A 1 15.56 6.47 -12.11
N VAL A 2 15.25 6.17 -10.85
CA VAL A 2 15.53 4.88 -10.21
C VAL A 2 14.24 4.14 -9.86
N ASN A 3 14.33 2.83 -9.62
CA ASN A 3 13.27 2.01 -9.05
C ASN A 3 13.60 1.73 -7.58
N ILE A 4 12.68 2.06 -6.67
CA ILE A 4 12.88 1.91 -5.22
C ILE A 4 11.72 1.09 -4.66
N ALA A 5 12.06 0.13 -3.82
CA ALA A 5 11.12 -0.77 -3.19
C ALA A 5 11.10 -0.58 -1.67
N SER A 6 12.28 -0.49 -1.05
CA SER A 6 12.41 -0.32 0.40
C SER A 6 12.73 1.13 0.77
N PRO A 7 12.08 1.70 1.80
CA PRO A 7 12.44 3.00 2.38
C PRO A 7 13.87 3.06 2.92
N GLU A 8 14.41 1.94 3.44
CA GLU A 8 15.73 1.89 4.10
C GLU A 8 16.87 2.25 3.13
N ILE A 9 16.76 1.79 1.89
CA ILE A 9 17.77 2.05 0.84
C ILE A 9 17.55 3.39 0.13
N ALA A 10 16.43 4.07 0.37
CA ALA A 10 16.04 5.25 -0.40
C ALA A 10 17.06 6.39 -0.26
N PHE A 11 17.54 6.66 0.96
CA PHE A 11 18.55 7.68 1.22
C PHE A 11 19.91 7.32 0.62
N GLU A 12 20.34 6.07 0.70
CA GLU A 12 21.60 5.64 0.08
C GLU A 12 21.56 5.84 -1.43
N LYS A 13 20.46 5.43 -2.09
CA LYS A 13 20.31 5.53 -3.55
C LYS A 13 20.08 6.96 -4.02
N SER A 14 19.62 7.86 -3.17
CA SER A 14 19.39 9.25 -3.56
C SER A 14 20.70 10.02 -3.84
N PHE A 15 21.82 9.58 -3.25
CA PHE A 15 23.15 10.13 -3.52
C PHE A 15 23.72 9.77 -4.90
N LEU A 16 23.18 8.74 -5.58
CA LEU A 16 23.60 8.39 -6.93
C LEU A 16 23.06 9.42 -7.94
N PRO A 17 23.76 9.69 -9.05
CA PRO A 17 23.24 10.58 -10.10
C PRO A 17 21.90 10.07 -10.64
N ASN A 18 20.81 10.74 -10.27
CA ASN A 18 19.46 10.36 -10.65
C ASN A 18 18.55 11.58 -10.82
N ARG A 19 17.33 11.35 -11.31
CA ARG A 19 16.31 12.40 -11.54
C ARG A 19 15.00 12.06 -10.83
N GLY A 20 15.10 11.45 -9.65
CA GLY A 20 13.96 10.95 -8.87
C GLY A 20 13.65 9.49 -9.14
N VAL A 21 12.48 9.06 -8.65
CA VAL A 21 12.04 7.67 -8.62
C VAL A 21 10.95 7.49 -9.68
N GLY A 22 11.21 6.63 -10.66
CA GLY A 22 10.26 6.31 -11.73
C GLY A 22 9.25 5.25 -11.34
N LEU A 23 9.56 4.46 -10.31
CA LEU A 23 8.66 3.48 -9.73
C LEU A 23 9.03 3.27 -8.26
N ALA A 24 8.16 3.67 -7.36
CA ALA A 24 8.19 3.31 -5.95
C ALA A 24 7.12 2.26 -5.69
N ARG A 25 7.49 1.13 -5.08
CA ARG A 25 6.60 0.00 -4.84
C ARG A 25 6.23 -0.09 -3.37
N GLU A 26 4.97 0.18 -3.02
CA GLU A 26 4.53 0.17 -1.61
C GLU A 26 4.34 -1.23 -1.03
N GLU A 27 4.31 -2.27 -1.86
CA GLU A 27 4.13 -3.66 -1.42
C GLU A 27 5.17 -4.08 -0.38
N PHE A 28 6.41 -3.61 -0.51
CA PHE A 28 7.47 -3.92 0.45
C PHE A 28 7.19 -3.30 1.82
N ILE A 29 6.66 -2.08 1.87
CA ILE A 29 6.27 -1.40 3.12
C ILE A 29 5.14 -2.19 3.80
N ILE A 30 4.15 -2.63 3.02
CA ILE A 30 3.05 -3.43 3.54
C ILE A 30 3.55 -4.78 4.05
N GLN A 31 4.50 -5.42 3.37
CA GLN A 31 4.99 -6.74 3.76
C GLN A 31 5.95 -6.70 4.96
N SER A 32 6.89 -5.74 5.00
CA SER A 32 7.91 -5.65 6.05
C SER A 32 7.39 -4.95 7.31
N GLU A 33 6.80 -3.77 7.17
CA GLU A 33 6.46 -2.91 8.31
C GLU A 33 5.08 -3.25 8.87
N ILE A 34 4.09 -3.42 8.01
CA ILE A 34 2.71 -3.64 8.42
C ILE A 34 2.50 -5.13 8.72
N GLY A 35 2.62 -5.99 7.70
CA GLY A 35 2.49 -7.44 7.80
C GLY A 35 1.08 -7.94 8.17
N ILE A 36 0.05 -7.10 8.02
CA ILE A 36 -1.35 -7.42 8.35
C ILE A 36 -2.22 -7.08 7.16
N HIS A 37 -3.19 -7.95 6.88
CA HIS A 37 -4.14 -7.71 5.81
C HIS A 37 -5.05 -6.51 6.15
N PRO A 38 -5.22 -5.51 5.26
CA PRO A 38 -5.98 -4.29 5.57
C PRO A 38 -7.45 -4.59 5.91
N MET A 39 -8.07 -5.55 5.24
CA MET A 39 -9.45 -5.96 5.56
C MET A 39 -9.59 -6.60 6.95
N ALA A 40 -8.52 -7.22 7.48
CA ALA A 40 -8.52 -7.74 8.84
C ALA A 40 -8.52 -6.59 9.86
N LEU A 41 -7.78 -5.52 9.59
CA LEU A 41 -7.77 -4.31 10.43
C LEU A 41 -9.13 -3.59 10.41
N ILE A 42 -9.78 -3.53 9.25
CA ILE A 42 -11.12 -2.93 9.11
C ILE A 42 -12.19 -3.77 9.83
N ASN A 43 -12.14 -5.09 9.67
CA ASN A 43 -13.09 -6.01 10.28
C ASN A 43 -12.62 -6.56 11.63
N TYR A 44 -11.74 -5.84 12.34
CA TYR A 44 -11.07 -6.29 13.55
C TYR A 44 -12.03 -6.93 14.57
N ASN A 45 -13.21 -6.34 14.76
CA ASN A 45 -14.22 -6.83 15.71
C ASN A 45 -14.71 -8.25 15.41
N LYS A 46 -14.70 -8.68 14.15
CA LYS A 46 -15.16 -10.00 13.68
C LYS A 46 -14.08 -11.09 13.76
N LEU A 47 -12.84 -10.72 14.07
CA LEU A 47 -11.72 -11.66 14.17
C LEU A 47 -11.79 -12.49 15.46
N ASP A 48 -11.17 -13.66 15.43
CA ASP A 48 -10.98 -14.51 16.59
C ASP A 48 -9.98 -13.89 17.59
N GLN A 49 -10.00 -14.38 18.83
CA GLN A 49 -9.14 -13.79 19.87
C GLN A 49 -7.65 -13.99 19.58
N VAL A 50 -7.28 -15.07 18.90
CA VAL A 50 -5.89 -15.37 18.56
C VAL A 50 -5.34 -14.37 17.55
N LEU A 51 -6.08 -14.04 16.48
CA LEU A 51 -5.65 -13.02 15.53
C LEU A 51 -5.69 -11.62 16.15
N LYS A 52 -6.69 -11.30 16.98
CA LYS A 52 -6.76 -10.01 17.69
C LYS A 52 -5.50 -9.76 18.51
N ASN A 53 -5.08 -10.73 19.33
CA ASN A 53 -3.88 -10.59 20.15
C ASN A 53 -2.62 -10.34 19.30
N LYS A 54 -2.47 -11.06 18.17
CA LYS A 54 -1.33 -10.86 17.25
C LYS A 54 -1.35 -9.49 16.58
N ILE A 55 -2.54 -8.99 16.22
CA ILE A 55 -2.71 -7.65 15.66
C ILE A 55 -2.36 -6.61 16.72
N ASP A 56 -2.87 -6.74 17.94
CA ASP A 56 -2.64 -5.79 19.04
C ASP A 56 -1.16 -5.68 19.44
N GLU A 57 -0.42 -6.79 19.34
CA GLU A 57 1.03 -6.78 19.53
C GLU A 57 1.75 -5.93 18.46
N LYS A 58 1.33 -6.03 17.20
CA LYS A 58 1.89 -5.28 16.07
C LYS A 58 1.44 -3.81 16.04
N THR A 59 0.22 -3.53 16.44
CA THR A 59 -0.38 -2.18 16.43
C THR A 59 -0.17 -1.42 17.74
N ARG A 60 0.67 -1.94 18.64
CA ARG A 60 0.93 -1.35 19.96
C ARG A 60 1.36 0.12 19.82
N GLY A 61 0.69 0.98 20.57
CA GLY A 61 0.93 2.44 20.54
C GLY A 61 0.02 3.20 19.59
N TYR A 62 -0.84 2.52 18.83
CA TYR A 62 -1.87 3.14 18.01
C TYR A 62 -3.27 2.94 18.58
N ASP A 63 -4.12 3.95 18.43
CA ASP A 63 -5.52 3.92 18.89
C ASP A 63 -6.38 2.91 18.12
N SER A 64 -6.00 2.62 16.87
CA SER A 64 -6.67 1.65 16.02
C SER A 64 -5.70 1.03 15.01
N GLY A 65 -5.98 -0.21 14.63
CA GLY A 65 -5.24 -0.89 13.57
C GLY A 65 -5.33 -0.17 12.21
N VAL A 66 -6.44 0.52 11.94
CA VAL A 66 -6.60 1.34 10.73
C VAL A 66 -5.64 2.52 10.73
N LYS A 67 -5.54 3.24 11.86
CA LYS A 67 -4.59 4.36 12.01
C LYS A 67 -3.14 3.87 11.91
N PHE A 68 -2.82 2.73 12.52
CA PHE A 68 -1.53 2.07 12.35
C PHE A 68 -1.18 1.84 10.87
N TYR A 69 -2.13 1.29 10.09
CA TYR A 69 -1.91 1.02 8.67
C TYR A 69 -1.64 2.31 7.88
N ILE A 70 -2.49 3.32 8.03
CA ILE A 70 -2.38 4.61 7.32
C ILE A 70 -1.05 5.29 7.68
N ASP A 71 -0.75 5.41 8.96
CA ASP A 71 0.43 6.13 9.44
C ASP A 71 1.72 5.41 9.02
N THR A 72 1.80 4.09 9.24
CA THR A 72 2.98 3.29 8.87
C THR A 72 3.24 3.34 7.36
N LEU A 73 2.19 3.19 6.54
CA LEU A 73 2.30 3.30 5.09
C LEU A 73 2.74 4.71 4.67
N ALA A 74 2.11 5.75 5.23
CA ALA A 74 2.46 7.13 4.96
C ALA A 74 3.92 7.44 5.32
N PHE A 75 4.41 6.97 6.47
CA PHE A 75 5.80 7.16 6.88
C PHE A 75 6.78 6.49 5.92
N GLY A 76 6.54 5.24 5.51
CA GLY A 76 7.40 4.55 4.55
C GLY A 76 7.43 5.26 3.19
N ILE A 77 6.28 5.70 2.68
CA ILE A 77 6.20 6.48 1.43
C ILE A 77 6.90 7.83 1.58
N ALA A 78 6.70 8.52 2.71
CA ALA A 78 7.30 9.82 2.98
C ALA A 78 8.82 9.74 3.04
N GLN A 79 9.39 8.69 3.63
CA GLN A 79 10.84 8.46 3.62
C GLN A 79 11.40 8.40 2.19
N ILE A 80 10.74 7.66 1.30
CA ILE A 80 11.14 7.59 -0.12
C ILE A 80 10.96 8.97 -0.78
N ALA A 81 9.82 9.63 -0.61
CA ALA A 81 9.55 10.93 -1.22
C ALA A 81 10.53 12.02 -0.74
N ALA A 82 10.86 12.04 0.55
CA ALA A 82 11.80 12.96 1.16
C ALA A 82 13.23 12.72 0.68
N ALA A 83 13.67 11.46 0.59
CA ALA A 83 15.02 11.12 0.16
C ALA A 83 15.37 11.66 -1.25
N PHE A 84 14.37 11.79 -2.13
CA PHE A 84 14.54 12.26 -3.49
C PHE A 84 14.05 13.70 -3.72
N TYR A 85 13.57 14.40 -2.69
CA TYR A 85 13.06 15.75 -2.84
C TYR A 85 14.15 16.72 -3.36
N PRO A 86 13.85 17.62 -4.33
CA PRO A 86 12.55 17.91 -4.94
C PRO A 86 12.24 17.10 -6.22
N ASN A 87 13.05 16.08 -6.55
CA ASN A 87 12.81 15.27 -7.75
C ASN A 87 11.52 14.44 -7.63
N PRO A 88 10.84 14.17 -8.75
CA PRO A 88 9.57 13.45 -8.74
C PRO A 88 9.73 12.00 -8.23
N VAL A 89 8.73 11.55 -7.47
CA VAL A 89 8.62 10.16 -7.01
C VAL A 89 7.27 9.62 -7.46
N ILE A 90 7.30 8.60 -8.31
CA ILE A 90 6.08 7.94 -8.82
C ILE A 90 5.83 6.71 -7.97
N LEU A 91 4.88 6.80 -7.04
CA LEU A 91 4.40 5.69 -6.23
C LEU A 91 3.37 4.88 -7.01
N ARG A 92 3.55 3.57 -7.04
CA ARG A 92 2.54 2.66 -7.57
C ARG A 92 1.77 2.05 -6.40
N PHE A 93 0.44 2.12 -6.48
CA PHE A 93 -0.44 1.43 -5.52
C PHE A 93 -0.21 -0.08 -5.52
N SER A 94 -0.69 -0.73 -4.48
CA SER A 94 -0.43 -2.14 -4.16
C SER A 94 -0.84 -3.10 -5.29
N ASP A 95 0.12 -3.66 -6.01
CA ASP A 95 -0.10 -4.64 -7.08
C ASP A 95 0.15 -6.09 -6.60
N PHE A 96 -0.20 -6.34 -5.34
CA PHE A 96 -0.13 -7.66 -4.73
C PHE A 96 -1.07 -8.63 -5.42
N LYS A 97 -0.60 -9.85 -5.56
CA LYS A 97 -1.40 -11.02 -5.94
C LYS A 97 -2.21 -11.51 -4.73
N THR A 98 -3.29 -12.23 -5.01
CA THR A 98 -4.11 -12.92 -4.00
C THR A 98 -3.27 -13.78 -3.04
N ASN A 99 -2.29 -14.54 -3.54
CA ASN A 99 -1.41 -15.36 -2.70
C ASN A 99 -0.48 -14.54 -1.79
N GLU A 100 -0.04 -13.36 -2.23
CA GLU A 100 0.81 -12.47 -1.43
C GLU A 100 0.01 -11.82 -0.30
N TYR A 101 -1.21 -11.34 -0.59
CA TYR A 101 -2.12 -10.84 0.45
C TYR A 101 -2.54 -11.94 1.44
N ARG A 102 -2.74 -13.17 0.95
CA ARG A 102 -3.07 -14.32 1.81
C ARG A 102 -1.99 -14.61 2.84
N GLY A 103 -0.72 -14.37 2.47
CA GLY A 103 0.43 -14.55 3.36
C GLY A 103 0.52 -13.54 4.51
N LEU A 104 -0.25 -12.44 4.46
CA LEU A 104 -0.31 -11.47 5.55
C LEU A 104 -1.16 -12.00 6.72
N LEU A 105 -0.94 -11.46 7.91
CA LEU A 105 -1.73 -11.82 9.08
C LEU A 105 -3.22 -11.52 8.83
N GLY A 106 -4.07 -12.55 8.95
CA GLY A 106 -5.51 -12.45 8.70
C GLY A 106 -5.92 -12.44 7.22
N GLY A 107 -5.00 -12.65 6.28
CA GLY A 107 -5.28 -12.63 4.84
C GLY A 107 -6.08 -13.85 4.33
N GLU A 108 -5.94 -15.01 4.97
CA GLU A 108 -6.61 -16.26 4.55
C GLU A 108 -8.13 -16.16 4.45
N ALA A 109 -8.75 -15.32 5.29
CA ALA A 109 -10.21 -15.14 5.33
C ALA A 109 -10.76 -14.22 4.23
N TYR A 110 -9.89 -13.39 3.62
CA TYR A 110 -10.30 -12.37 2.64
C TYR A 110 -9.85 -12.69 1.21
N GLU A 111 -8.85 -13.55 1.05
CA GLU A 111 -8.26 -13.83 -0.25
C GLU A 111 -8.71 -15.22 -0.78
N PRO A 112 -9.33 -15.32 -1.97
CA PRO A 112 -9.71 -16.60 -2.54
C PRO A 112 -8.47 -17.42 -2.96
N LEU A 113 -8.60 -18.75 -3.02
CA LEU A 113 -7.58 -19.62 -3.63
C LEU A 113 -7.75 -19.57 -5.14
N GLU A 114 -6.76 -19.01 -5.83
CA GLU A 114 -6.71 -18.95 -7.28
C GLU A 114 -5.63 -19.88 -7.81
N GLU A 115 -5.96 -20.65 -8.85
CA GLU A 115 -4.99 -21.50 -9.57
C GLU A 115 -3.87 -20.66 -10.23
N ASN A 116 -4.20 -19.47 -10.75
CA ASN A 116 -3.23 -18.57 -11.36
C ASN A 116 -3.35 -17.12 -10.85
N PRO A 117 -2.64 -16.78 -9.77
CA PRO A 117 -2.65 -15.43 -9.19
C PRO A 117 -2.14 -14.31 -10.11
N MET A 118 -1.43 -14.64 -11.20
CA MET A 118 -0.95 -13.62 -12.15
C MET A 118 -2.08 -13.00 -12.97
N LEU A 119 -3.15 -13.77 -13.24
CA LEU A 119 -4.31 -13.36 -14.04
C LEU A 119 -5.56 -13.11 -13.19
N GLY A 120 -5.44 -13.29 -11.87
CA GLY A 120 -6.54 -13.23 -10.94
C GLY A 120 -6.87 -11.82 -10.43
N TRP A 121 -7.40 -11.76 -9.22
CA TRP A 121 -7.86 -10.53 -8.58
C TRP A 121 -6.68 -9.65 -8.12
N ARG A 122 -6.27 -8.67 -8.95
CA ARG A 122 -5.16 -7.74 -8.67
C ARG A 122 -5.27 -6.40 -9.43
N GLY A 123 -4.50 -5.40 -8.99
CA GLY A 123 -4.43 -4.09 -9.63
C GLY A 123 -5.77 -3.36 -9.67
N ALA A 124 -6.05 -2.64 -10.76
CA ALA A 124 -7.24 -1.79 -10.84
C ALA A 124 -8.56 -2.55 -10.66
N SER A 125 -8.68 -3.81 -11.09
CA SER A 125 -9.92 -4.58 -10.88
C SER A 125 -10.23 -4.76 -9.39
N ARG A 126 -9.20 -4.96 -8.56
CA ARG A 126 -9.37 -5.08 -7.11
C ARG A 126 -9.78 -3.75 -6.47
N TYR A 127 -9.21 -2.63 -6.89
CA TYR A 127 -9.51 -1.32 -6.26
C TYR A 127 -10.95 -0.85 -6.42
N TYR A 128 -11.64 -1.27 -7.49
CA TYR A 128 -13.05 -0.94 -7.70
C TYR A 128 -14.02 -2.00 -7.15
N ASP A 129 -13.50 -3.12 -6.66
CA ASP A 129 -14.31 -4.18 -6.07
C ASP A 129 -14.88 -3.71 -4.73
N SER A 130 -16.16 -3.97 -4.47
CA SER A 130 -16.80 -3.57 -3.21
C SER A 130 -16.13 -4.19 -1.99
N ASP A 131 -15.54 -5.37 -2.15
CA ASP A 131 -14.97 -6.12 -1.05
C ASP A 131 -13.59 -5.59 -0.64
N PHE A 132 -12.86 -4.94 -1.56
CA PHE A 132 -11.53 -4.38 -1.30
C PHE A 132 -11.47 -2.85 -1.32
N LEU A 133 -12.47 -2.17 -1.87
CA LEU A 133 -12.55 -0.71 -1.89
C LEU A 133 -12.31 -0.06 -0.50
N PRO A 134 -12.78 -0.62 0.63
CA PRO A 134 -12.45 -0.09 1.96
C PRO A 134 -10.96 -0.12 2.28
N ALA A 135 -10.24 -1.17 1.87
CA ALA A 135 -8.80 -1.28 2.04
C ALA A 135 -8.05 -0.27 1.16
N PHE A 136 -8.44 -0.15 -0.11
CA PHE A 136 -7.82 0.81 -1.03
C PHE A 136 -7.98 2.27 -0.57
N LYS A 137 -9.10 2.61 0.09
CA LYS A 137 -9.26 3.93 0.72
C LYS A 137 -8.17 4.21 1.76
N LEU A 138 -7.69 3.21 2.49
CA LEU A 138 -6.61 3.41 3.47
C LEU A 138 -5.30 3.81 2.78
N GLU A 139 -4.98 3.20 1.63
CA GLU A 139 -3.82 3.58 0.82
C GLU A 139 -3.93 5.02 0.30
N ILE A 140 -5.13 5.41 -0.17
CA ILE A 140 -5.39 6.80 -0.61
C ILE A 140 -5.20 7.79 0.55
N GLU A 141 -5.73 7.49 1.73
CA GLU A 141 -5.56 8.36 2.89
C GLU A 141 -4.09 8.47 3.32
N ALA A 142 -3.31 7.39 3.24
CA ALA A 142 -1.87 7.43 3.47
C ALA A 142 -1.16 8.37 2.47
N VAL A 143 -1.46 8.27 1.18
CA VAL A 143 -0.91 9.17 0.15
C VAL A 143 -1.32 10.62 0.39
N LYS A 144 -2.59 10.88 0.74
CA LYS A 144 -3.06 12.23 1.05
C LYS A 144 -2.30 12.81 2.23
N LYS A 145 -2.09 12.04 3.29
CA LYS A 145 -1.30 12.44 4.44
C LYS A 145 0.12 12.85 4.05
N VAL A 146 0.79 12.07 3.21
CA VAL A 146 2.14 12.40 2.73
C VAL A 146 2.17 13.72 1.93
N ARG A 147 1.21 13.93 1.03
CA ARG A 147 1.21 15.13 0.17
C ARG A 147 0.74 16.39 0.90
N TYR A 148 -0.32 16.28 1.70
CA TYR A 148 -1.02 17.44 2.27
C TYR A 148 -0.64 17.74 3.72
N GLU A 149 -0.40 16.72 4.56
CA GLU A 149 0.00 16.94 5.96
C GLU A 149 1.53 17.05 6.08
N MET A 150 2.28 16.16 5.40
CA MET A 150 3.75 16.16 5.44
C MET A 150 4.40 17.09 4.40
N GLY A 151 3.62 17.61 3.43
CA GLY A 151 4.08 18.59 2.45
C GLY A 151 4.97 18.06 1.32
N LEU A 152 5.04 16.74 1.12
CA LEU A 152 5.87 16.13 0.09
C LEU A 152 5.15 16.12 -1.27
N THR A 153 5.17 17.28 -1.93
CA THR A 153 4.44 17.54 -3.19
C THR A 153 5.05 16.88 -4.42
N ASN A 154 6.28 16.37 -4.32
CA ASN A 154 6.97 15.63 -5.38
C ASN A 154 6.45 14.20 -5.57
N LEU A 155 5.60 13.72 -4.65
CA LEU A 155 4.93 12.43 -4.76
C LEU A 155 3.77 12.48 -5.78
N THR A 156 3.84 11.58 -6.76
CA THR A 156 2.79 11.31 -7.75
C THR A 156 2.38 9.84 -7.63
N VAL A 157 1.11 9.53 -7.89
CA VAL A 157 0.61 8.14 -7.84
C VAL A 157 0.42 7.54 -9.22
N MET A 158 0.51 6.21 -9.28
CA MET A 158 0.29 5.37 -10.44
C MET A 158 -0.60 4.19 -10.03
N VAL A 159 -1.68 3.97 -10.78
CA VAL A 159 -2.54 2.80 -10.61
C VAL A 159 -2.00 1.64 -11.46
N PRO A 160 -1.69 0.48 -10.89
CA PRO A 160 -1.29 -0.71 -11.63
C PRO A 160 -2.45 -1.36 -12.40
N TRP A 161 -2.12 -1.94 -13.56
CA TRP A 161 -2.89 -2.91 -14.34
C TRP A 161 -4.39 -2.62 -14.53
N TYR A 162 -4.76 -2.21 -15.74
CA TYR A 162 -6.16 -2.07 -16.15
C TYR A 162 -6.57 -3.24 -17.05
N PRO A 163 -7.42 -4.16 -16.57
CA PRO A 163 -7.88 -5.27 -17.41
C PRO A 163 -8.88 -4.82 -18.49
N SER A 164 -9.42 -3.59 -18.41
CA SER A 164 -10.25 -3.00 -19.46
C SER A 164 -10.11 -1.48 -19.55
N ALA A 165 -10.35 -0.93 -20.74
CA ALA A 165 -10.34 0.52 -20.97
C ALA A 165 -11.45 1.25 -20.18
N GLU A 166 -12.51 0.56 -19.78
CA GLU A 166 -13.58 1.12 -18.96
C GLU A 166 -13.11 1.42 -17.54
N LEU A 167 -12.32 0.53 -16.93
CA LEU A 167 -11.76 0.75 -15.60
C LEU A 167 -10.80 1.95 -15.59
N ARG A 168 -10.08 2.17 -16.70
CA ARG A 168 -9.25 3.38 -16.86
C ARG A 168 -10.07 4.67 -16.85
N LYS A 169 -11.30 4.66 -17.37
CA LYS A 169 -12.19 5.83 -17.31
C LYS A 169 -12.68 6.13 -15.88
N LYS A 170 -12.75 5.12 -15.01
CA LYS A 170 -13.17 5.28 -13.61
C LYS A 170 -12.11 5.94 -12.72
N GLU A 171 -10.84 5.95 -13.15
CA GLU A 171 -9.71 6.50 -12.39
C GLU A 171 -9.91 7.96 -11.98
N LYS A 172 -10.51 8.78 -12.85
CA LYS A 172 -10.75 10.21 -12.57
C LYS A 172 -11.78 10.47 -11.45
N LYS A 173 -12.42 9.43 -10.91
CA LYS A 173 -13.46 9.53 -9.87
C LYS A 173 -12.96 9.12 -8.47
N LEU A 174 -11.73 8.63 -8.35
CA LEU A 174 -11.05 8.31 -7.09
C LEU A 174 -10.35 9.55 -6.53
#